data_AF-A0A8J5CUR9-F1
#
_entry.id   AF-A0A8J5CUR9-F1
#
_cell.length_a   1.000
_cell.length_b   1.000
_cell.length_c   1.000
_cell.angle_alpha   90.00
_cell.angle_beta   90.00
_cell.angle_gamma   90.00
#
_symmetry.space_group_name_H-M   'P 1'
#
loop_
_entity.id
_entity.type
_entity.pdbx_description
1 polymer ?
#
loop_
_entity_poly.entity_id
_entity_poly.type
_entity_poly.pdbx_seq_one_letter_code
_entity_poly.pdbx_strand_id
1 'polypeptide(L)'
;MFKKKGKRTVFFERNYRSQHLQVQVVPVSAEAALHLMEAFTNIAESSSIELDEIPKLSNISQIASPGSPFFYVELPTGEKLYHRVKKNFPLQFGREVLASPPILNVTERIDWRECKISVDEETELRNKIREDFRPYDFTLEDDD
;
A
#
# COMPACT_ATOMS: atom_id res chain seq x y z
N MET A 1 -15.27 -5.16 1.52
CA MET A 1 -15.55 -4.43 0.26
C MET A 1 -14.80 -4.97 -0.96
N PHE A 2 -13.48 -4.77 -1.12
CA PHE A 2 -12.76 -5.06 -2.37
C PHE A 2 -12.83 -6.51 -2.85
N LYS A 3 -12.82 -7.49 -1.94
CA LYS A 3 -13.01 -8.91 -2.27
C LYS A 3 -14.33 -9.18 -3.01
N LYS A 4 -15.44 -8.55 -2.61
CA LYS A 4 -16.74 -8.70 -3.31
C LYS A 4 -16.71 -8.09 -4.72
N LYS A 5 -15.76 -7.21 -5.00
CA LYS A 5 -15.51 -6.61 -6.33
C LYS A 5 -14.48 -7.39 -7.16
N GLY A 6 -14.14 -8.62 -6.76
CA GLY A 6 -13.15 -9.46 -7.44
C GLY A 6 -11.69 -9.01 -7.26
N LYS A 7 -11.44 -7.97 -6.45
CA LYS A 7 -10.09 -7.43 -6.25
C LYS A 7 -9.35 -8.11 -5.11
N ARG A 8 -8.03 -7.92 -5.10
CA ARG A 8 -7.12 -8.22 -3.99
C ARG A 8 -6.55 -6.92 -3.45
N THR A 9 -6.03 -6.91 -2.23
CA THR A 9 -5.62 -5.67 -1.58
C THR A 9 -4.22 -5.80 -1.03
N VAL A 10 -3.38 -4.83 -1.37
CA VAL A 10 -2.06 -4.64 -0.79
C VAL A 10 -2.17 -3.56 0.28
N PHE A 11 -1.60 -3.82 1.45
CA PHE A 11 -1.49 -2.84 2.52
C PHE A 11 -0.02 -2.49 2.69
N PHE A 12 0.32 -1.20 2.72
CA PHE A 12 1.70 -0.82 3.01
C PHE A 12 1.77 0.43 3.88
N GLU A 13 2.86 0.51 4.63
CA GLU A 13 3.18 1.62 5.51
C GLU A 13 4.63 2.05 5.26
N ARG A 14 4.85 3.37 5.22
CA ARG A 14 6.19 3.96 5.20
C ARG A 14 6.35 4.88 6.40
N ASN A 15 7.06 4.42 7.41
CA ASN A 15 7.53 5.25 8.50
C ASN A 15 8.92 5.80 8.14
N TYR A 16 8.97 6.87 7.34
CA TYR A 16 10.22 7.57 7.02
C TYR A 16 9.94 9.03 6.66
N ARG A 17 10.57 9.97 7.38
CA ARG A 17 10.39 11.43 7.22
C ARG A 17 8.90 11.84 7.14
N SER A 18 8.09 11.32 8.05
CA SER A 18 6.66 11.63 8.17
C SER A 18 6.32 12.05 9.60
N GLN A 19 5.36 12.97 9.74
CA GLN A 19 4.78 13.34 11.04
C GLN A 19 3.49 12.57 11.34
N HIS A 20 2.88 11.96 10.33
CA HIS A 20 1.63 11.23 10.44
C HIS A 20 1.80 9.77 10.04
N LEU A 21 1.10 8.89 10.74
CA LEU A 21 0.95 7.50 10.36
C LEU A 21 -0.01 7.41 9.17
N GLN A 22 0.39 6.69 8.14
CA GLN A 22 -0.42 6.46 6.95
C GLN A 22 -0.30 4.99 6.54
N VAL A 23 -1.42 4.27 6.61
CA VAL A 23 -1.55 2.94 6.01
C VAL A 23 -2.24 3.11 4.68
N GLN A 24 -1.56 2.71 3.61
CA GLN A 24 -2.07 2.76 2.26
C GLN A 24 -2.76 1.45 1.93
N VAL A 25 -3.91 1.53 1.26
CA VAL A 25 -4.73 0.38 0.88
C VAL A 25 -4.94 0.42 -0.63
N VAL A 26 -4.27 -0.46 -1.36
CA VAL A 26 -4.29 -0.44 -2.83
C VAL A 26 -4.94 -1.70 -3.39
N PRO A 27 -6.13 -1.58 -4.00
CA PRO A 27 -6.81 -2.71 -4.59
C PRO A 27 -6.28 -3.00 -6.02
N VAL A 28 -5.88 -4.24 -6.27
CA VAL A 28 -5.38 -4.75 -7.56
C VAL A 28 -6.28 -5.87 -8.09
N SER A 29 -6.14 -6.22 -9.38
CA SER A 29 -6.86 -7.38 -9.92
C SER A 29 -6.33 -8.70 -9.35
N ALA A 30 -7.06 -9.80 -9.53
CA ALA A 30 -6.59 -11.11 -9.09
C ALA A 30 -5.34 -11.56 -9.87
N GLU A 31 -5.25 -11.19 -11.14
CA GLU A 31 -4.13 -11.48 -12.04
C GLU A 31 -2.89 -10.68 -11.63
N ALA A 32 -3.03 -9.36 -11.42
CA ALA A 32 -1.95 -8.50 -10.95
C ALA A 32 -1.39 -8.95 -9.59
N ALA A 33 -2.26 -9.50 -8.72
CA ALA A 33 -1.85 -9.99 -7.42
C ALA A 33 -0.81 -11.13 -7.50
N LEU A 34 -0.79 -11.91 -8.59
CA LEU A 34 0.18 -12.99 -8.80
C LEU A 34 1.60 -12.46 -9.01
N HIS A 35 1.74 -11.21 -9.44
CA HIS A 35 3.02 -10.57 -9.77
C HIS A 35 3.56 -9.68 -8.64
N LEU A 36 2.84 -9.54 -7.53
CA LEU A 36 3.21 -8.58 -6.48
C LEU A 36 4.55 -8.88 -5.83
N MET A 37 4.79 -10.14 -5.44
CA MET A 37 6.05 -10.53 -4.79
C MET A 37 7.24 -10.20 -5.69
N GLU A 38 7.19 -10.67 -6.94
CA GLU A 38 8.22 -10.41 -7.94
C GLU A 38 8.43 -8.92 -8.19
N ALA A 39 7.34 -8.14 -8.32
CA ALA A 39 7.43 -6.69 -8.53
C ALA A 39 8.10 -5.97 -7.35
N PHE A 40 7.75 -6.33 -6.11
CA PHE A 40 8.38 -5.77 -4.91
C PHE A 40 9.88 -6.12 -4.86
N THR A 41 10.24 -7.39 -5.08
CA THR A 41 11.63 -7.83 -5.07
C THR A 41 12.45 -7.13 -6.14
N ASN A 42 12.01 -7.15 -7.40
CA ASN A 42 12.77 -6.59 -8.53
C ASN A 42 13.00 -5.07 -8.37
N ILE A 43 11.97 -4.32 -7.97
CA ILE A 43 12.07 -2.87 -7.82
C ILE A 43 12.90 -2.53 -6.57
N ALA A 44 12.80 -3.30 -5.48
CA ALA A 44 13.64 -3.14 -4.32
C ALA A 44 15.13 -3.36 -4.66
N GLU A 45 15.46 -4.44 -5.37
CA GLU A 45 16.81 -4.73 -5.82
C GLU A 45 17.36 -3.60 -6.70
N SER A 46 16.57 -3.11 -7.67
CA SER A 46 16.97 -1.99 -8.53
C SER A 46 17.25 -0.69 -7.75
N SER A 47 16.60 -0.52 -6.60
CA SER A 47 16.74 0.62 -5.70
C SER A 47 17.73 0.37 -4.55
N SER A 48 18.42 -0.77 -4.55
CA SER A 48 19.30 -1.21 -3.43
C SER A 48 18.59 -1.22 -2.07
N ILE A 49 17.32 -1.61 -2.07
CA ILE A 49 16.48 -1.81 -0.87
C ILE A 49 16.46 -3.30 -0.55
N GLU A 50 16.83 -3.64 0.68
CA GLU A 50 16.75 -5.00 1.21
C GLU A 50 15.35 -5.23 1.79
N LEU A 51 14.52 -6.05 1.13
CA LEU A 51 13.20 -6.45 1.63
C LEU A 51 13.28 -7.84 2.26
N ASP A 52 13.11 -7.90 3.56
CA ASP A 52 13.07 -9.14 4.34
C ASP A 52 11.64 -9.65 4.46
N GLU A 53 11.41 -10.93 4.17
CA GLU A 53 10.15 -11.57 4.54
C GLU A 53 10.13 -11.84 6.04
N ILE A 54 9.06 -11.39 6.72
CA ILE A 54 8.86 -11.61 8.16
C ILE A 54 7.75 -12.64 8.39
N PRO A 55 7.73 -13.32 9.56
CA PRO A 55 6.71 -14.33 9.84
C PRO A 55 5.28 -13.80 9.68
N LYS A 56 4.41 -14.55 8.98
CA LYS A 56 3.03 -14.12 8.67
C LYS A 56 2.22 -13.69 9.90
N LEU A 57 2.44 -14.32 11.04
CA LEU A 57 1.74 -14.04 12.30
C LEU A 57 2.43 -12.97 13.17
N SER A 58 3.54 -12.38 12.72
CA SER A 58 4.22 -11.32 13.45
C SER A 58 3.47 -9.99 13.34
N ASN A 59 3.54 -9.23 14.44
CA ASN A 59 3.13 -7.83 14.47
C ASN A 59 4.32 -6.94 14.18
N ILE A 60 4.10 -5.85 13.45
CA ILE A 60 5.17 -4.90 13.11
C ILE A 60 5.85 -4.32 14.35
N SER A 61 5.11 -4.12 15.45
CA SER A 61 5.65 -3.64 16.73
C SER A 61 6.66 -4.58 17.39
N GLN A 62 6.66 -5.87 17.02
CA GLN A 62 7.63 -6.85 17.49
C GLN A 62 8.93 -6.82 16.67
N ILE A 63 8.88 -6.27 15.46
CA ILE A 63 9.99 -6.24 14.50
C ILE A 63 10.64 -4.86 14.46
N ALA A 64 9.83 -3.80 14.41
CA ALA A 64 10.27 -2.42 14.33
C ALA A 64 10.47 -1.84 15.74
N SER A 65 11.72 -1.59 16.12
CA SER A 65 12.01 -0.89 17.37
C SER A 65 11.44 0.54 17.33
N PRO A 66 10.89 1.05 18.45
CA PRO A 66 10.42 2.44 18.53
C PRO A 66 11.46 3.44 18.01
N GLY A 67 11.00 4.41 17.22
CA GLY A 67 11.85 5.43 16.60
C GLY A 67 12.70 4.96 15.41
N SER A 68 12.70 3.67 15.06
CA SER A 68 13.38 3.18 13.86
C SER A 68 12.50 3.36 12.62
N PRO A 69 12.93 4.10 11.60
CA PRO A 69 12.17 4.24 10.36
C PRO A 69 12.15 2.94 9.56
N PHE A 70 11.06 2.67 8.84
CA PHE A 70 10.85 1.43 8.10
C PHE A 70 9.92 1.61 6.89
N PHE A 71 9.95 0.59 6.02
CA PHE A 71 8.90 0.29 5.06
C PHE A 71 8.33 -1.11 5.35
N TYR A 72 7.02 -1.27 5.23
CA TYR A 72 6.33 -2.52 5.45
C TYR A 72 5.24 -2.70 4.41
N VAL A 73 5.07 -3.92 3.90
CA VAL A 73 3.98 -4.27 2.99
C VAL A 73 3.44 -5.66 3.30
N GLU A 74 2.11 -5.79 3.26
CA GLU A 74 1.38 -7.04 3.36
C GLU A 74 0.70 -7.35 2.03
N LEU A 75 1.02 -8.53 1.49
CA LEU A 75 0.49 -9.01 0.23
C LEU A 75 -0.84 -9.75 0.44
N PRO A 76 -1.69 -9.86 -0.60
CA PRO A 76 -3.00 -10.51 -0.48
C PRO A 76 -2.96 -11.98 -0.06
N THR A 77 -1.82 -12.64 -0.21
CA THR A 77 -1.54 -14.04 0.15
C THR A 77 -0.94 -14.18 1.56
N GLY A 78 -0.79 -13.06 2.28
CA GLY A 78 -0.40 -12.99 3.69
C GLY A 78 1.10 -12.90 3.93
N GLU A 79 1.92 -12.92 2.88
CA GLU A 79 3.34 -12.57 2.98
C GLU A 79 3.49 -11.13 3.44
N LYS A 80 4.51 -10.92 4.27
CA LYS A 80 4.82 -9.64 4.88
C LYS A 80 6.27 -9.33 4.58
N LEU A 81 6.52 -8.22 3.89
CA LEU A 81 7.85 -7.75 3.58
C LEU A 81 8.17 -6.52 4.42
N TYR A 82 9.40 -6.44 4.92
CA TYR A 82 9.86 -5.40 5.81
C TYR A 82 11.23 -4.90 5.37
N HIS A 83 11.43 -3.59 5.48
CA HIS A 83 12.74 -2.97 5.31
C HIS A 83 12.98 -1.99 6.46
N ARG A 84 14.07 -2.20 7.21
CA ARG A 84 14.56 -1.20 8.16
C ARG A 84 15.35 -0.13 7.42
N VAL A 85 14.85 1.10 7.45
CA VAL A 85 15.51 2.21 6.77
C VAL A 85 16.73 2.66 7.58
N LYS A 86 17.92 2.35 7.07
CA LYS A 86 19.21 2.73 7.67
C LYS A 86 19.73 4.07 7.14
N LYS A 87 19.34 4.46 5.92
CA LYS A 87 19.83 5.65 5.19
C LYS A 87 18.70 6.36 4.44
N ASN A 88 18.94 6.78 3.20
CA ASN A 88 17.92 7.34 2.33
C ASN A 88 16.96 6.25 1.88
N PHE A 89 15.67 6.56 1.88
CA PHE A 89 14.62 5.68 1.36
C PHE A 89 13.73 6.46 0.39
N PRO A 90 13.43 5.92 -0.81
CA PRO A 90 12.56 6.58 -1.78
C PRO A 90 11.15 6.73 -1.22
N LEU A 91 10.67 7.96 -1.06
CA LEU A 91 9.35 8.24 -0.48
C LEU A 91 8.22 7.59 -1.29
N GLN A 92 8.41 7.40 -2.59
CA GLN A 92 7.41 6.87 -3.50
C GLN A 92 7.56 5.37 -3.77
N PHE A 93 8.47 4.67 -3.10
CA PHE A 93 8.78 3.24 -3.38
C PHE A 93 7.52 2.35 -3.49
N GLY A 94 6.65 2.35 -2.46
CA GLY A 94 5.43 1.53 -2.51
C GLY A 94 4.49 1.92 -3.66
N ARG A 95 4.48 3.20 -4.05
CA ARG A 95 3.68 3.71 -5.18
C ARG A 95 4.28 3.31 -6.51
N GLU A 96 5.60 3.40 -6.64
CA GLU A 96 6.37 2.97 -7.81
C GLU A 96 6.12 1.50 -8.12
N VAL A 97 6.18 0.63 -7.10
CA VAL A 97 5.88 -0.80 -7.26
C VAL A 97 4.46 -1.01 -7.77
N LEU A 98 3.48 -0.39 -7.13
CA LEU A 98 2.07 -0.65 -7.43
C LEU A 98 1.60 -0.01 -8.74
N ALA A 99 2.20 1.11 -9.14
CA ALA A 99 1.90 1.78 -10.41
C ALA A 99 2.59 1.12 -11.61
N SER A 100 3.53 0.20 -11.37
CA SER A 100 4.30 -0.46 -12.42
C SER A 100 3.41 -1.23 -13.42
N PRO A 101 3.88 -1.45 -14.66
CA PRO A 101 3.16 -2.19 -15.70
C PRO A 101 2.56 -3.54 -15.28
N PRO A 102 3.26 -4.43 -14.53
CA PRO A 102 2.68 -5.71 -14.14
C PRO A 102 1.54 -5.61 -13.13
N ILE A 103 1.37 -4.47 -12.44
CA ILE A 103 0.42 -4.33 -11.32
C ILE A 103 -0.80 -3.47 -11.66
N LEU A 104 -0.63 -2.16 -11.86
CA LEU A 104 -1.72 -1.24 -12.23
C LEU A 104 -1.53 -0.58 -13.59
N ASN A 105 -0.32 -0.62 -14.15
CA ASN A 105 0.02 -0.01 -15.43
C ASN A 105 -0.40 1.47 -15.53
N VAL A 106 0.02 2.27 -14.55
CA VAL A 106 -0.28 3.71 -14.43
C VAL A 106 0.97 4.47 -13.99
N THR A 107 2.07 4.30 -14.73
CA THR A 107 3.39 4.85 -14.36
C THR A 107 3.41 6.38 -14.25
N GLU A 108 2.52 7.07 -14.96
CA GLU A 108 2.29 8.52 -14.82
C GLU A 108 1.79 8.91 -13.42
N ARG A 109 1.23 7.95 -12.68
CA ARG A 109 0.80 8.09 -11.29
C ARG A 109 1.86 7.59 -10.32
N ILE A 110 3.16 7.65 -10.64
CA ILE A 110 4.22 7.40 -9.66
C ILE A 110 4.47 8.68 -8.84
N ASP A 111 4.67 9.82 -9.50
CA ASP A 111 4.86 11.09 -8.80
C ASP A 111 3.55 11.65 -8.26
N TRP A 112 3.49 11.86 -6.94
CA TRP A 112 2.29 12.39 -6.28
C TRP A 112 2.07 13.86 -6.64
N ARG A 113 3.14 14.58 -7.01
CA ARG A 113 3.06 15.98 -7.43
C ARG A 113 2.39 16.15 -8.79
N GLU A 114 2.56 15.15 -9.65
CA GLU A 114 2.03 15.11 -11.01
C GLU A 114 0.72 14.32 -11.10
N CYS A 115 0.42 13.47 -10.13
CA CYS A 115 -0.85 12.74 -10.04
C CYS A 115 -1.97 13.59 -9.41
N LYS A 116 -2.17 14.79 -9.93
CA LYS A 116 -3.31 15.65 -9.56
C LYS A 116 -4.45 15.40 -10.54
N ILE A 117 -5.67 15.43 -10.02
CA ILE A 117 -6.90 15.42 -10.80
C ILE A 117 -7.74 16.63 -10.37
N SER A 118 -8.82 16.91 -11.09
CA SER A 118 -9.69 18.03 -10.73
C SER A 118 -10.43 17.78 -9.41
N VAL A 119 -10.84 18.85 -8.73
CA VAL A 119 -11.63 18.77 -7.48
C VAL A 119 -12.93 17.98 -7.69
N ASP A 120 -13.54 18.11 -8.87
CA ASP A 120 -14.75 17.38 -9.23
C ASP A 120 -14.47 15.87 -9.32
N GLU A 121 -13.39 15.46 -9.99
CA GLU A 121 -12.97 14.05 -10.05
C GLU A 121 -12.62 13.48 -8.66
N GLU A 122 -11.92 14.24 -7.82
CA GLU A 122 -11.63 13.83 -6.42
C GLU A 122 -12.92 13.64 -5.63
N THR A 123 -13.88 14.55 -5.79
CA THR A 123 -15.19 14.54 -5.13
C THR A 123 -16.01 13.32 -5.55
N GLU A 124 -16.02 12.98 -6.83
CA GLU A 124 -16.68 11.80 -7.36
C GLU A 124 -16.06 10.50 -6.84
N LEU A 125 -14.72 10.40 -6.85
CA LEU A 125 -14.01 9.23 -6.33
C LEU A 125 -14.27 9.03 -4.83
N ARG A 126 -14.27 10.12 -4.05
CA ARG A 126 -14.63 10.11 -2.62
C ARG A 126 -16.05 9.61 -2.40
N ASN A 127 -17.03 10.13 -3.13
CA ASN A 127 -18.43 9.70 -2.97
C ASN A 127 -18.60 8.23 -3.34
N LYS A 128 -17.95 7.79 -4.42
CA LYS A 128 -17.99 6.40 -4.86
C LYS A 128 -17.42 5.45 -3.81
N ILE A 129 -16.27 5.75 -3.22
CA ILE A 129 -15.67 4.88 -2.21
C ILE A 129 -16.50 4.85 -0.92
N ARG A 130 -17.11 5.97 -0.53
CA ARG A 130 -18.05 6.03 0.62
C ARG A 130 -19.24 5.11 0.39
N GLU A 131 -19.86 5.19 -0.78
CA GLU A 131 -21.06 4.41 -1.08
C GLU A 131 -20.74 2.92 -1.22
N ASP A 132 -19.60 2.60 -1.83
CA ASP A 132 -19.09 1.25 -1.93
C ASP A 132 -18.77 0.62 -0.57
N PHE A 133 -18.29 1.44 0.37
CA PHE A 133 -17.88 1.01 1.71
C PHE A 133 -19.05 0.95 2.70
N ARG A 134 -20.14 1.70 2.46
CA ARG A 134 -21.31 1.78 3.35
C ARG A 134 -21.80 0.45 3.93
N PRO A 135 -21.91 -0.67 3.18
CA PRO A 135 -22.34 -1.96 3.74
C PRO A 135 -21.31 -2.65 4.67
N TYR A 136 -20.13 -2.08 4.82
CA TYR A 136 -19.01 -2.57 5.63
C TYR A 136 -18.60 -1.57 6.70
N ASP A 137 -19.26 -0.42 6.76
CA ASP A 137 -18.92 0.66 7.68
C ASP A 137 -19.50 0.35 9.06
N PHE A 138 -18.65 -0.22 9.91
CA PHE A 138 -18.97 -0.58 11.28
C PHE A 138 -19.08 0.63 12.23
N THR A 139 -18.77 1.85 11.75
CA THR A 139 -18.88 3.10 12.54
C THR A 139 -20.24 3.78 12.38
N LEU A 140 -21.11 3.25 11.52
CA LEU A 140 -22.49 3.74 11.36
C LEU A 140 -23.47 3.09 12.34
N GLU A 141 -23.04 2.05 13.06
CA GLU A 141 -23.81 1.47 14.15
C GLU A 141 -23.49 2.25 15.44
N ASP A 142 -24.25 3.32 15.70
CA ASP A 142 -24.33 3.97 17.02
C ASP A 142 -25.78 4.46 17.27
N ASP A 143 -26.27 4.15 18.47
CA ASP A 143 -27.53 4.50 19.18
C ASP A 143 -28.80 3.64 18.94
N ASP A 144 -28.83 2.42 19.52
CA ASP A 144 -30.03 1.84 20.16
C ASP A 144 -29.72 1.56 21.65
#